data_AF-A0A1W9UVZ9-F1
#
_entry.id   AF-A0A1W9UVZ9-F1
#
_cell.length_a   1.000
_cell.length_b   1.000
_cell.length_c   1.000
_cell.angle_alpha   90.00
_cell.angle_beta   90.00
_cell.angle_gamma   90.00
#
_symmetry.space_group_name_H-M   'P 1'
#
loop_
_entity.id
_entity.type
_entity.pdbx_description
1 polymer ?
#
loop_
_entity_poly.entity_id
_entity_poly.type
_entity_poly.pdbx_seq_one_letter_code
_entity_poly.pdbx_strand_id
1 'polypeptide(L)'
;MQNLWITVFCVALFIPTVSSAAPENAQLNQQETEESFSRSDAMPLEKKGNILNIILDKAPAISTERGTLVIEAFLDLNKNQQRDEAEPNLYDAISCTLDDIDYLIPAFIPALDYNARYKISCQGTAEFQPTINQKNVLIARRGQIISLVIPCQRSSAATVMSTQQSQ
;
A
#
# COMPACT_ATOMS: atom_id res chain seq x y z
N MET A 1 -27.97 52.82 -29.55
CA MET A 1 -26.51 52.90 -29.78
C MET A 1 -25.89 51.77 -28.95
N GLN A 2 -25.82 50.50 -29.39
CA GLN A 2 -25.22 49.86 -30.57
C GLN A 2 -23.68 49.78 -30.52
N ASN A 3 -23.21 48.54 -30.73
CA ASN A 3 -21.84 48.01 -30.92
C ASN A 3 -21.25 47.36 -29.65
N LEU A 4 -21.23 46.02 -29.45
CA LEU A 4 -20.92 44.87 -30.32
C LEU A 4 -19.52 44.94 -30.95
N TRP A 5 -18.51 44.38 -30.27
CA TRP A 5 -17.28 43.92 -30.89
C TRP A 5 -17.02 42.46 -30.49
N ILE A 6 -17.16 41.61 -31.51
CA ILE A 6 -16.84 40.19 -31.54
C ILE A 6 -15.33 40.08 -31.84
N THR A 7 -14.58 39.36 -31.02
CA THR A 7 -13.23 38.88 -31.38
C THR A 7 -13.25 37.36 -31.46
N VAL A 8 -13.23 36.89 -32.71
CA VAL A 8 -12.96 35.52 -33.17
C VAL A 8 -11.43 35.32 -33.21
N PHE A 9 -10.99 34.06 -33.33
CA PHE A 9 -9.64 33.53 -33.62
C PHE A 9 -8.80 33.20 -32.37
N CYS A 10 -8.14 32.05 -32.24
CA CYS A 10 -7.93 30.94 -33.16
C CYS A 10 -7.60 29.68 -32.35
N VAL A 11 -8.26 28.56 -32.65
CA VAL A 11 -7.92 27.24 -32.13
C VAL A 11 -6.61 26.80 -32.79
N ALA A 12 -5.52 26.73 -32.03
CA ALA A 12 -4.28 26.08 -32.46
C ALA A 12 -4.21 24.69 -31.82
N LEU A 13 -4.58 23.69 -32.61
CA LEU A 13 -4.41 22.27 -32.32
C LEU A 13 -2.91 21.93 -32.36
N PHE A 14 -2.32 21.62 -31.21
CA PHE A 14 -1.02 20.93 -31.14
C PHE A 14 -1.27 19.41 -31.20
N ILE A 15 -0.94 18.78 -32.34
CA ILE A 15 -0.93 17.33 -32.52
C ILE A 15 0.54 16.87 -32.61
N PRO A 16 0.94 15.77 -31.93
CA PRO A 16 2.33 15.37 -31.74
C PRO A 16 2.96 14.78 -33.01
N THR A 17 4.21 15.14 -33.28
CA THR A 17 5.05 14.48 -34.29
C THR A 17 5.71 13.25 -33.68
N VAL A 18 5.27 12.07 -34.12
CA VAL A 18 5.92 10.77 -33.84
C VAL A 18 7.05 10.61 -34.86
N SER A 19 8.29 10.50 -34.39
CA SER A 19 9.45 10.21 -35.26
C SER A 19 9.48 8.71 -35.55
N SER A 20 9.17 8.33 -36.78
CA SER A 20 9.33 6.98 -37.31
C SER A 20 10.70 6.89 -37.99
N ALA A 21 11.56 5.99 -37.52
CA ALA A 21 12.83 5.65 -38.16
C ALA A 21 12.88 4.15 -38.45
N ALA A 22 12.93 3.79 -39.73
CA ALA A 22 13.39 2.51 -40.29
C ALA A 22 13.55 2.70 -41.82
N PRO A 23 14.31 1.87 -42.58
CA PRO A 23 15.22 0.78 -42.19
C PRO A 23 16.64 0.92 -42.80
N GLU A 24 17.64 0.20 -42.31
CA GLU A 24 18.85 -0.10 -43.08
C GLU A 24 19.20 -1.59 -42.95
N ASN A 25 19.08 -2.31 -44.07
CA ASN A 25 19.49 -3.69 -44.21
C ASN A 25 20.99 -3.74 -44.50
N ALA A 26 21.77 -4.35 -43.60
CA ALA A 26 23.11 -4.81 -43.92
C ALA A 26 23.31 -6.20 -43.29
N GLN A 27 23.20 -7.24 -44.13
CA GLN A 27 23.76 -8.54 -43.83
C GLN A 27 25.29 -8.45 -43.96
N LEU A 28 26.02 -8.79 -42.89
CA LEU A 28 27.34 -9.37 -43.03
C LEU A 28 27.45 -10.57 -42.09
N ASN A 29 27.44 -11.73 -42.73
CA ASN A 29 27.73 -13.03 -42.20
C ASN A 29 29.21 -13.09 -41.78
N GLN A 30 29.51 -13.42 -40.52
CA GLN A 30 30.79 -14.01 -40.13
C GLN A 30 30.63 -14.88 -38.88
N GLN A 31 31.11 -16.10 -39.05
CA GLN A 31 31.09 -17.31 -38.23
C GLN A 31 31.95 -17.26 -36.95
N GLU A 32 31.71 -18.28 -36.11
CA GLU A 32 32.55 -18.85 -35.03
C GLU A 32 32.59 -18.04 -33.72
N THR A 33 32.27 -18.61 -32.55
CA THR A 33 32.68 -19.93 -32.06
C THR A 33 31.61 -20.56 -31.17
N GLU A 34 31.30 -21.80 -31.46
CA GLU A 34 30.41 -22.69 -30.71
C GLU A 34 31.05 -23.07 -29.36
N GLU A 35 30.42 -22.73 -28.24
CA GLU A 35 30.71 -23.41 -26.98
C GLU A 35 30.01 -24.78 -26.98
N SER A 36 30.80 -25.78 -27.34
CA SER A 36 30.46 -27.21 -27.35
C SER A 36 30.15 -27.71 -25.93
N PHE A 37 28.86 -27.87 -25.59
CA PHE A 37 28.45 -28.76 -24.50
C PHE A 37 28.31 -30.19 -25.05
N SER A 38 29.39 -30.97 -24.96
CA SER A 38 29.35 -32.40 -25.27
C SER A 38 28.56 -33.14 -24.21
N ARG A 39 27.28 -33.45 -24.49
CA ARG A 39 26.51 -34.46 -23.77
C ARG A 39 26.64 -35.77 -24.54
N SER A 40 27.42 -36.69 -24.00
CA SER A 40 27.59 -38.04 -24.58
C SER A 40 26.26 -38.78 -24.64
N ASP A 41 25.87 -39.19 -25.84
CA ASP A 41 24.79 -40.14 -26.09
C ASP A 41 25.18 -41.52 -25.57
N ALA A 42 24.61 -41.89 -24.44
CA ALA A 42 24.44 -43.29 -24.07
C ALA A 42 22.96 -43.45 -23.69
N MET A 43 22.16 -43.99 -24.61
CA MET A 43 20.79 -44.41 -24.31
C MET A 43 20.81 -45.59 -23.34
N PRO A 44 19.97 -45.57 -22.28
CA PRO A 44 19.43 -46.80 -21.73
C PRO A 44 17.94 -46.87 -22.07
N LEU A 45 17.63 -47.87 -22.88
CA LEU A 45 16.38 -48.64 -22.98
C LEU A 45 15.14 -48.07 -22.28
N GLU A 46 14.09 -47.89 -23.08
CA GLU A 46 12.69 -47.70 -22.72
C GLU A 46 12.32 -48.14 -21.30
N LYS A 47 12.02 -47.16 -20.44
CA LYS A 47 11.03 -47.35 -19.37
C LYS A 47 10.00 -46.26 -19.51
N LYS A 48 8.80 -46.69 -19.92
CA LYS A 48 7.55 -45.96 -19.98
C LYS A 48 7.20 -45.43 -18.59
N GLY A 49 7.81 -44.32 -18.20
CA GLY A 49 7.50 -43.59 -16.98
C GLY A 49 6.26 -42.75 -17.23
N ASN A 50 5.18 -43.06 -16.52
CA ASN A 50 3.95 -42.29 -16.49
C ASN A 50 4.29 -40.81 -16.28
N ILE A 51 4.08 -39.97 -17.29
CA ILE A 51 4.15 -38.51 -17.13
C ILE A 51 3.07 -38.20 -16.11
N LEU A 52 3.52 -37.90 -14.89
CA LEU A 52 2.70 -37.45 -13.78
C LEU A 52 1.67 -36.45 -14.33
N ASN A 53 0.41 -36.88 -14.32
CA ASN A 53 -0.72 -36.00 -14.50
C ASN A 53 -0.71 -35.08 -13.27
N ILE A 54 0.02 -33.96 -13.33
CA ILE A 54 0.01 -32.97 -12.27
C ILE A 54 -1.38 -32.38 -12.32
N ILE A 55 -2.27 -32.92 -11.50
CA ILE A 55 -3.51 -32.27 -11.15
C ILE A 55 -3.06 -31.00 -10.42
N LEU A 56 -3.02 -29.88 -11.14
CA LEU A 56 -3.02 -28.58 -10.48
C LEU A 56 -4.40 -28.48 -9.83
N ASP A 57 -4.50 -29.04 -8.61
CA ASP A 57 -5.57 -28.71 -7.70
C ASP A 57 -5.55 -27.19 -7.59
N LYS A 58 -6.48 -26.58 -8.33
CA LYS A 58 -6.93 -25.19 -8.30
C LYS A 58 -5.96 -24.30 -7.53
N ALA A 59 -5.13 -23.53 -8.26
CA ALA A 59 -4.27 -22.51 -7.66
C ALA A 59 -5.02 -21.85 -6.49
N PRO A 60 -4.46 -21.85 -5.26
CA PRO A 60 -5.17 -21.35 -4.09
C PRO A 60 -5.78 -20.00 -4.47
N ALA A 61 -7.06 -19.80 -4.18
CA ALA A 61 -7.74 -18.56 -4.54
C ALA A 61 -6.85 -17.39 -4.09
N ILE A 62 -6.24 -16.71 -5.06
CA ILE A 62 -5.27 -15.66 -4.76
C ILE A 62 -5.99 -14.64 -3.89
N SER A 63 -5.26 -14.16 -2.87
CA SER A 63 -5.52 -13.14 -1.83
C SER A 63 -6.13 -11.81 -2.32
N THR A 64 -6.72 -11.77 -3.51
CA THR A 64 -7.47 -10.66 -4.09
C THR A 64 -8.64 -10.23 -3.25
N GLU A 65 -9.23 -11.11 -2.42
CA GLU A 65 -10.36 -10.73 -1.58
C GLU A 65 -9.96 -9.92 -0.35
N ARG A 66 -8.69 -9.98 0.06
CA ARG A 66 -8.30 -9.39 1.35
C ARG A 66 -7.98 -7.90 1.24
N GLY A 67 -8.39 -7.15 2.25
CA GLY A 67 -8.03 -5.75 2.45
C GLY A 67 -6.71 -5.58 3.19
N THR A 68 -6.28 -4.33 3.30
CA THR A 68 -5.08 -3.92 4.03
C THR A 68 -5.37 -2.62 4.77
N LEU A 69 -4.92 -2.54 6.02
CA LEU A 69 -4.97 -1.34 6.83
C LEU A 69 -3.56 -0.85 7.11
N VAL A 70 -3.32 0.43 6.85
CA VAL A 70 -2.08 1.13 7.19
C VAL A 70 -2.44 2.14 8.26
N ILE A 71 -1.76 2.08 9.40
CA ILE A 71 -1.99 3.00 10.52
C ILE A 71 -0.72 3.79 10.76
N GLU A 72 -0.84 5.11 10.84
CA GLU A 72 0.23 6.05 11.18
C GLU A 72 -0.25 7.03 12.26
N ALA A 73 0.68 7.67 12.95
CA ALA A 73 0.40 8.71 13.93
C ALA A 73 1.29 9.94 13.70
N PHE A 74 0.79 11.11 14.06
CA PHE A 74 1.55 12.36 14.03
C PHE A 74 1.24 13.24 15.24
N LEU A 75 2.16 14.13 15.58
CA LEU A 75 1.95 15.13 16.61
C LEU A 75 1.20 16.33 16.02
N ASP A 76 -0.07 16.45 16.37
CA ASP A 76 -0.96 17.57 16.01
C ASP A 76 -0.60 18.79 16.88
N LEU A 77 0.19 19.69 16.31
CA LEU A 77 0.75 20.85 17.01
C LEU A 77 -0.26 21.98 17.12
N ASN A 78 -1.12 22.14 16.11
CA ASN A 78 -2.08 23.23 16.01
C ASN A 78 -3.52 22.82 16.35
N LYS A 79 -3.75 21.55 16.68
CA LYS A 79 -5.02 20.93 17.09
C LYS A 79 -6.08 20.91 15.99
N ASN A 80 -5.67 20.92 14.72
CA ASN A 80 -6.59 20.91 13.57
C ASN A 80 -6.96 19.48 13.10
N GLN A 81 -6.32 18.44 13.66
CA GLN A 81 -6.50 17.02 13.32
C GLN A 81 -6.13 16.66 11.87
N GLN A 82 -5.46 17.55 11.15
CA GLN A 82 -4.96 17.34 9.80
C GLN A 82 -3.44 17.29 9.87
N ARG A 83 -2.82 16.44 9.05
CA ARG A 83 -1.37 16.36 8.99
C ARG A 83 -0.84 17.54 8.19
N ASP A 84 -0.09 18.41 8.84
CA ASP A 84 0.63 19.53 8.22
C ASP A 84 2.13 19.19 8.02
N GLU A 85 2.82 19.93 7.12
CA GLU A 85 4.23 19.66 6.77
C GLU A 85 5.21 19.79 7.94
N ALA A 86 4.88 20.62 8.93
CA ALA A 86 5.72 20.86 10.11
C ALA A 86 5.50 19.83 11.23
N GLU A 87 4.53 18.93 11.09
CA GLU A 87 4.12 18.02 12.14
C GLU A 87 4.85 16.67 12.04
N PRO A 88 5.63 16.29 13.08
CA PRO A 88 6.42 15.07 13.01
C PRO A 88 5.55 13.83 13.15
N ASN A 89 5.94 12.78 12.42
CA ASN A 89 5.40 11.45 12.64
C ASN A 89 5.81 10.93 14.02
N LEU A 90 4.90 10.18 14.63
CA LEU A 90 5.16 9.49 15.89
C LEU A 90 5.40 8.02 15.59
N TYR A 91 6.62 7.58 15.86
CA TYR A 91 7.03 6.18 15.77
C TYR A 91 7.05 5.57 17.17
N ASP A 92 6.46 4.40 17.32
CA ASP A 92 6.44 3.59 18.53
C ASP A 92 5.82 4.28 19.77
N ALA A 93 5.10 5.39 19.57
CA ALA A 93 4.50 6.17 20.65
C ALA A 93 3.01 5.85 20.89
N ILE A 94 2.38 5.13 19.96
CA ILE A 94 0.96 4.76 19.97
C ILE A 94 0.85 3.25 19.74
N SER A 95 -0.03 2.59 20.51
CA SER A 95 -0.43 1.20 20.31
C SER A 95 -1.90 1.15 19.92
N CYS A 96 -2.25 0.37 18.91
CA CYS A 96 -3.64 0.15 18.50
C CYS A 96 -4.00 -1.33 18.54
N THR A 97 -5.12 -1.64 19.19
CA THR A 97 -5.73 -2.95 19.23
C THR A 97 -6.71 -3.12 18.08
N LEU A 98 -6.59 -4.23 17.36
CA LEU A 98 -7.50 -4.69 16.31
C LEU A 98 -7.75 -6.19 16.53
N ASP A 99 -9.00 -6.58 16.75
CA ASP A 99 -9.40 -7.97 17.03
C ASP A 99 -8.54 -8.64 18.13
N ASP A 100 -8.37 -7.93 19.25
CA ASP A 100 -7.55 -8.33 20.41
C ASP A 100 -6.04 -8.51 20.15
N ILE A 101 -5.56 -8.05 18.98
CA ILE A 101 -4.13 -8.01 18.66
C ILE A 101 -3.65 -6.56 18.75
N ASP A 102 -2.61 -6.35 19.56
CA ASP A 102 -1.98 -5.04 19.73
C ASP A 102 -0.87 -4.82 18.69
N TYR A 103 -0.94 -3.67 18.02
CA TYR A 103 0.02 -3.23 17.02
C TYR A 103 0.66 -1.91 17.45
N LEU A 104 1.99 -1.89 17.47
CA LEU A 104 2.76 -0.67 17.65
C LEU A 104 2.74 0.14 16.34
N ILE A 105 2.52 1.45 16.43
CA ILE A 105 2.32 2.33 15.25
C ILE A 105 3.63 3.03 14.87
N PRO A 106 4.00 3.10 13.58
CA PRO A 106 3.21 2.74 12.40
C PRO A 106 3.06 1.22 12.19
N ALA A 107 1.90 0.81 11.69
CA ALA A 107 1.56 -0.59 11.46
C ALA A 107 1.00 -0.83 10.05
N PHE A 108 1.39 -1.97 9.46
CA PHE A 108 0.86 -2.49 8.22
C PHE A 108 0.16 -3.82 8.50
N ILE A 109 -1.17 -3.85 8.37
CA ILE A 109 -2.01 -5.00 8.71
C ILE A 109 -2.64 -5.53 7.42
N PRO A 110 -2.03 -6.55 6.79
CA PRO A 110 -2.57 -7.16 5.59
C PRO A 110 -3.69 -8.13 5.94
N ALA A 111 -4.24 -8.76 4.90
CA ALA A 111 -5.05 -9.95 5.04
C ALA A 111 -6.41 -9.76 5.75
N LEU A 112 -6.96 -8.54 5.78
CA LEU A 112 -8.28 -8.26 6.36
C LEU A 112 -9.40 -8.84 5.48
N ASP A 113 -10.48 -9.32 6.08
CA ASP A 113 -11.59 -9.96 5.38
C ASP A 113 -12.41 -8.97 4.56
N TYR A 114 -12.86 -9.42 3.39
CA TYR A 114 -13.79 -8.67 2.54
C TYR A 114 -15.15 -8.50 3.22
N ASN A 115 -15.71 -7.30 3.11
CA ASN A 115 -17.02 -6.92 3.66
C ASN A 115 -17.12 -7.09 5.18
N ALA A 116 -15.98 -7.03 5.87
CA ALA A 116 -15.88 -7.07 7.33
C ALA A 116 -15.67 -5.68 7.92
N ARG A 117 -16.20 -5.48 9.14
CA ARG A 117 -16.03 -4.27 9.93
C ARG A 117 -15.07 -4.54 11.08
N TYR A 118 -14.09 -3.67 11.20
CA TYR A 118 -13.03 -3.74 12.17
C TYR A 118 -13.13 -2.57 13.15
N LYS A 119 -13.06 -2.87 14.45
CA LYS A 119 -12.99 -1.85 15.50
C LYS A 119 -11.52 -1.68 15.89
N ILE A 120 -11.00 -0.48 15.69
CA ILE A 120 -9.64 -0.10 16.04
C ILE A 120 -9.71 0.73 17.32
N SER A 121 -8.92 0.36 18.33
CA SER A 121 -8.82 1.10 19.58
C SER A 121 -7.36 1.47 19.83
N CYS A 122 -7.04 2.75 19.89
CA CYS A 122 -5.69 3.25 20.05
C CYS A 122 -5.47 3.88 21.42
N GLN A 123 -4.28 3.65 21.96
CA GLN A 123 -3.82 4.18 23.24
C GLN A 123 -2.43 4.75 23.05
N GLY A 124 -2.18 5.89 23.67
CA GLY A 124 -0.88 6.53 23.63
C GLY A 124 -0.01 6.18 24.84
N THR A 125 1.27 6.51 24.72
CA THR A 125 2.25 6.42 25.81
C THR A 125 2.06 7.55 26.83
N ALA A 126 2.97 7.63 27.82
CA ALA A 126 2.94 8.68 28.83
C ALA A 126 3.11 10.09 28.23
N GLU A 127 3.78 10.23 27.10
CA GLU A 127 4.14 11.51 26.48
C GLU A 127 3.15 11.97 25.40
N PHE A 128 2.45 11.04 24.75
CA PHE A 128 1.57 11.32 23.61
C PHE A 128 0.24 10.61 23.79
N GLN A 129 -0.87 11.29 23.52
CA GLN A 129 -2.20 10.70 23.53
C GLN A 129 -2.93 10.94 22.21
N PRO A 130 -3.64 9.92 21.67
CA PRO A 130 -4.50 10.11 20.52
C PRO A 130 -5.64 11.06 20.86
N THR A 131 -6.01 11.92 19.92
CA THR A 131 -7.23 12.74 20.05
C THR A 131 -8.48 11.88 19.80
N ILE A 132 -8.34 10.82 18.99
CA ILE A 132 -9.40 9.86 18.67
C ILE A 132 -8.91 8.46 19.05
N ASN A 133 -9.49 7.91 20.11
CA ASN A 133 -9.05 6.62 20.66
C ASN A 133 -9.74 5.42 20.01
N GLN A 134 -10.81 5.62 19.23
CA GLN A 134 -11.56 4.52 18.60
C GLN A 134 -12.07 4.89 17.21
N LYS A 135 -11.98 3.95 16.27
CA LYS A 135 -12.51 4.10 14.91
C LYS A 135 -12.99 2.76 14.36
N ASN A 136 -14.09 2.78 13.61
CA ASN A 136 -14.55 1.62 12.85
C ASN A 136 -14.13 1.76 11.38
N VAL A 137 -13.62 0.68 10.81
CA VAL A 137 -13.20 0.62 9.40
C VAL A 137 -13.91 -0.54 8.71
N LEU A 138 -14.41 -0.30 7.50
CA LEU A 138 -15.06 -1.31 6.66
C LEU A 138 -14.19 -1.59 5.44
N ILE A 139 -13.84 -2.86 5.23
CA ILE A 139 -13.22 -3.31 3.97
C ILE A 139 -14.35 -3.56 2.95
N ALA A 140 -14.64 -2.55 2.14
CA ALA A 140 -15.78 -2.57 1.21
C ALA A 140 -15.41 -3.16 -0.16
N ARG A 141 -14.12 -3.25 -0.50
CA ARG A 141 -13.64 -3.76 -1.79
C ARG A 141 -12.50 -4.75 -1.60
N ARG A 142 -12.45 -5.71 -2.51
CA ARG A 142 -11.36 -6.68 -2.69
C ARG A 142 -10.04 -5.93 -2.93
N GLY A 143 -8.99 -6.25 -2.18
CA GLY A 143 -7.68 -5.58 -2.29
C GLY A 143 -7.65 -4.12 -1.79
N GLN A 144 -8.67 -3.66 -1.07
CA GLN A 144 -8.72 -2.27 -0.62
C GLN A 144 -7.61 -1.97 0.39
N ILE A 145 -6.87 -0.88 0.16
CA ILE A 145 -5.92 -0.31 1.11
C ILE A 145 -6.59 0.87 1.78
N ILE A 146 -6.64 0.86 3.12
CA ILE A 146 -7.18 1.95 3.93
C ILE A 146 -6.03 2.55 4.73
N SER A 147 -5.83 3.86 4.61
CA SER A 147 -4.87 4.61 5.42
C SER A 147 -5.61 5.31 6.56
N LEU A 148 -5.20 5.00 7.79
CA LEU A 148 -5.65 5.64 9.02
C LEU A 148 -4.51 6.44 9.59
N VAL A 149 -4.66 7.76 9.62
CA VAL A 149 -3.71 8.67 10.26
C VAL A 149 -4.32 9.17 11.57
N ILE A 150 -3.60 9.00 12.67
CA ILE A 150 -4.05 9.29 14.03
C ILE A 150 -3.42 10.60 14.50
N PRO A 151 -4.22 11.66 14.76
CA PRO A 151 -3.72 12.89 15.36
C PRO A 151 -3.49 12.68 16.86
N CYS A 152 -2.30 13.05 17.33
CA CYS A 152 -1.91 12.91 18.74
C CYS A 152 -1.50 14.25 19.33
N GLN A 153 -1.72 14.41 20.63
CA GLN A 153 -1.26 15.59 21.39
C GLN A 153 -0.27 15.15 22.46
N ARG A 154 0.58 16.08 22.91
CA ARG A 154 1.40 15.80 24.09
C ARG A 154 0.49 15.61 25.30
N SER A 155 0.72 14.52 26.02
CA SER A 155 0.10 14.26 27.30
C SER A 155 0.56 15.34 28.28
N SER A 156 -0.37 16.20 28.72
CA SER A 156 -0.10 17.04 29.87
C SER A 156 -0.05 16.12 31.08
N ALA A 157 1.14 15.87 31.62
CA ALA A 157 1.33 15.16 32.89
C ALA A 157 0.75 16.00 34.05
N ALA A 158 -0.57 16.06 34.14
CA ALA A 158 -1.32 16.63 35.25
C ALA A 158 -2.72 16.01 35.22
N THR A 159 -3.10 15.38 36.33
CA THR A 159 -4.44 14.83 36.64
C THR A 159 -4.63 13.32 36.44
N VAL A 160 -3.72 12.50 36.96
CA VAL A 160 -4.10 11.21 37.57
C VAL A 160 -3.33 11.02 38.88
N MET A 161 -3.51 11.96 39.82
CA MET A 161 -3.16 11.77 41.24
C MET A 161 -4.01 12.73 42.08
N SER A 162 -5.22 12.29 42.42
CA SER A 162 -5.99 12.69 43.62
C SER A 162 -7.45 12.24 43.42
N THR A 163 -7.79 11.05 43.88
CA THR A 163 -9.02 10.76 44.66
C THR A 163 -8.87 9.32 45.18
N GLN A 164 -7.92 9.11 46.08
CA GLN A 164 -8.01 8.08 47.10
C GLN A 164 -7.61 8.76 48.40
N GLN A 165 -8.60 9.32 49.11
CA GLN A 165 -8.64 9.52 50.55
C GLN A 165 -9.88 10.35 50.89
N SER A 166 -10.90 9.72 51.45
CA SER A 166 -11.40 10.06 52.79
C SER A 166 -12.77 9.42 53.02
N GLN A 167 -12.74 8.43 53.93
CA GLN A 167 -13.82 7.93 54.80
C GLN A 167 -14.87 7.01 54.19
#